data_AF-A0A963AIH1-F1
#
_entry.id   AF-A0A963AIH1-F1
#
_cell.length_a   1.000
_cell.length_b   1.000
_cell.length_c   1.000
_cell.angle_alpha   90.00
_cell.angle_beta   90.00
_cell.angle_gamma   90.00
#
_symmetry.space_group_name_H-M   'P 1'
#
loop_
_entity.id
_entity.type
_entity.pdbx_description
1 polymer ?
#
loop_
_entity_poly.entity_id
_entity_poly.type
_entity_poly.pdbx_seq_one_letter_code
_entity_poly.pdbx_strand_id
1 'polypeptide(L)'
;MLKKLFFAVVVVSLVIGGIVYTKLGQFTAMGEATENMMMPPETVTAAVVSDNEWEQVVRATGSVRAVQGVTISAEIGGRVVEISFESGSQINAGDVLLQMDTATEDAQLASALATAALARSELARIRKLVARNVSSADELDQAEAQVK
;
A
#
# COMPACT_ATOMS: atom_id res chain seq x y z
N MET A 1 73.24 51.48 -88.07
CA MET A 1 72.76 50.32 -87.27
C MET A 1 71.80 50.69 -86.12
N LEU A 2 71.64 51.97 -85.74
CA LEU A 2 70.77 52.40 -84.63
C LEU A 2 69.25 52.21 -84.84
N LYS A 3 68.71 52.38 -86.06
CA LYS A 3 67.26 52.31 -86.32
C LYS A 3 66.63 50.93 -86.03
N LYS A 4 67.39 49.85 -86.21
CA LYS A 4 66.95 48.47 -85.93
C LYS A 4 66.89 48.18 -84.42
N LEU A 5 67.76 48.82 -83.64
CA LEU A 5 67.84 48.64 -82.18
C LEU A 5 66.69 49.37 -81.46
N PHE A 6 66.32 50.55 -81.95
CA PHE A 6 65.15 51.29 -81.44
C PHE A 6 63.84 50.52 -81.68
N PHE A 7 63.68 49.93 -82.87
CA PHE A 7 62.48 49.14 -83.19
C PHE A 7 62.36 47.89 -82.31
N ALA A 8 63.48 47.24 -81.98
CA ALA A 8 63.49 46.08 -81.09
C ALA A 8 63.07 46.43 -79.64
N VAL A 9 63.53 47.57 -79.11
CA VAL A 9 63.17 48.01 -77.75
C VAL A 9 61.68 48.34 -77.65
N VAL A 10 61.10 48.99 -78.67
CA VAL A 10 59.66 49.31 -78.70
C VAL A 10 58.80 48.04 -78.74
N VAL A 11 59.20 47.02 -79.49
CA VAL A 11 58.48 45.74 -79.53
C VAL A 11 58.55 45.04 -78.17
N VAL A 12 59.72 45.03 -77.51
CA VAL A 12 59.88 44.40 -76.19
C VAL A 12 59.07 45.12 -75.12
N SER A 13 59.04 46.46 -75.11
CA SER A 13 58.24 47.21 -74.14
C SER A 13 56.74 47.03 -74.36
N LEU A 14 56.28 46.86 -75.60
CA LEU A 14 54.89 46.51 -75.92
C LEU A 14 54.52 45.11 -75.42
N VAL A 15 55.42 44.13 -75.59
CA VAL A 15 55.22 42.76 -75.10
C VAL A 15 55.18 42.73 -73.57
N ILE A 16 56.12 43.42 -72.90
CA ILE A 16 56.14 43.50 -71.43
C ILE A 16 54.88 44.21 -70.92
N GLY A 17 54.48 45.33 -71.54
CA GLY A 17 53.26 46.05 -71.19
C GLY A 17 51.99 45.18 -71.32
N GLY A 18 51.89 44.39 -72.39
CA GLY A 18 50.79 43.45 -72.59
C GLY A 18 50.74 42.32 -71.55
N ILE A 19 51.91 41.77 -71.18
CA ILE A 19 52.00 40.73 -70.14
C ILE A 19 51.62 41.29 -68.76
N VAL A 20 52.08 42.50 -68.42
CA VAL A 20 51.74 43.15 -67.15
C VAL A 20 50.24 43.45 -67.08
N TYR A 21 49.64 43.98 -68.15
CA TYR A 21 48.20 44.26 -68.21
C TYR A 21 47.35 43.00 -67.97
N THR A 22 47.69 41.90 -68.62
CA THR A 22 46.96 40.62 -68.47
C THR A 22 47.17 39.96 -67.11
N LYS A 23 48.36 40.07 -66.51
CA LYS A 23 48.64 39.53 -65.17
C LYS A 23 47.93 40.29 -64.05
N LEU A 24 47.86 41.63 -64.12
CA LEU A 24 47.15 42.42 -63.10
C LEU A 24 45.65 42.05 -63.04
N GLY A 25 45.00 41.85 -64.19
CA GLY A 25 43.60 41.40 -64.23
C GLY A 25 43.37 39.97 -63.71
N GLN A 26 44.35 39.07 -63.88
CA GLN A 26 44.26 37.72 -63.32
C GLN A 26 44.37 37.70 -61.79
N PHE A 27 45.19 38.56 -61.21
CA PHE A 27 45.35 38.61 -59.75
C PHE A 27 44.13 39.22 -59.04
N THR A 28 43.46 40.22 -59.65
CA THR A 28 42.20 40.77 -59.10
C THR A 28 41.08 39.74 -59.17
N ALA A 29 40.97 39.01 -60.28
CA ALA A 29 39.97 37.94 -60.44
C ALA A 29 40.19 36.75 -59.48
N MET A 30 41.45 36.41 -59.15
CA MET A 30 41.75 35.39 -58.14
C MET A 30 41.43 35.87 -56.71
N GLY A 31 41.58 37.16 -56.41
CA GLY A 31 41.20 37.74 -55.12
C GLY A 31 39.71 37.60 -54.84
N GLU A 32 38.88 37.98 -55.81
CA GLU A 32 37.41 37.87 -55.73
C GLU A 32 36.92 36.40 -55.69
N ALA A 33 37.62 35.50 -56.40
CA ALA A 33 37.32 34.07 -56.36
C ALA A 33 37.65 33.42 -55.01
N THR A 34 38.61 33.97 -54.26
CA THR A 34 38.99 33.47 -52.93
C THR A 34 38.04 34.00 -51.84
N GLU A 35 37.51 35.22 -51.99
CA GLU A 35 36.59 35.83 -51.04
C GLU A 35 35.22 35.12 -51.01
N ASN A 36 34.79 34.55 -52.14
CA ASN A 36 33.53 33.80 -52.24
C ASN A 36 33.63 32.30 -51.89
N MET A 37 34.80 31.79 -51.49
CA MET A 37 34.93 30.42 -50.97
C MET A 37 34.67 30.38 -49.45
N MET A 38 33.44 30.68 -49.03
CA MET A 38 32.98 30.34 -47.68
C MET A 38 32.66 28.84 -47.62
N MET A 39 33.31 28.09 -46.73
CA MET A 39 33.00 26.68 -46.52
C MET A 39 31.52 26.53 -46.10
N PRO A 40 30.76 25.61 -46.70
CA PRO A 40 29.36 25.39 -46.32
C PRO A 40 29.24 24.99 -44.85
N PRO A 41 28.24 25.49 -44.11
CA PRO A 41 28.03 25.11 -42.73
C PRO A 41 27.72 23.61 -42.61
N GLU A 42 28.33 22.95 -41.64
CA GLU A 42 28.09 21.55 -41.35
C GLU A 42 26.73 21.36 -40.68
N THR A 43 25.95 20.40 -41.17
CA THR A 43 24.66 20.03 -40.59
C THR A 43 24.87 19.14 -39.38
N VAL A 44 24.28 19.50 -38.24
CA VAL A 44 24.24 18.68 -37.03
C VAL A 44 22.81 18.22 -36.76
N THR A 45 22.66 17.01 -36.24
CA THR A 45 21.36 16.47 -35.80
C THR A 45 21.07 16.97 -34.39
N ALA A 46 19.97 17.71 -34.22
CA ALA A 46 19.48 18.17 -32.93
C ALA A 46 18.06 17.67 -32.67
N ALA A 47 17.72 17.50 -31.41
CA ALA A 47 16.36 17.19 -30.95
C ALA A 47 15.93 18.20 -29.88
N VAL A 48 14.65 18.56 -29.88
CA VAL A 48 14.06 19.48 -28.89
C VAL A 48 13.72 18.68 -27.63
N VAL A 49 14.18 19.16 -26.47
CA VAL A 49 13.83 18.58 -25.17
C VAL A 49 12.44 19.06 -24.78
N SER A 50 11.57 18.14 -24.39
CA SER A 50 10.25 18.42 -23.83
C SER A 50 10.18 17.96 -22.38
N ASP A 51 9.65 18.79 -21.50
CA ASP A 51 9.35 18.42 -20.12
C ASP A 51 8.16 17.45 -20.10
N ASN A 52 8.37 16.28 -19.51
CA ASN A 52 7.32 15.30 -19.25
C ASN A 52 7.32 14.99 -17.75
N GLU A 53 6.14 15.02 -17.13
CA GLU A 53 6.00 14.53 -15.76
C GLU A 53 6.07 13.00 -15.76
N TRP A 54 7.14 12.48 -15.16
CA TRP A 54 7.33 11.05 -14.99
C TRP A 54 6.97 10.66 -13.56
N GLU A 55 5.87 9.92 -13.39
CA GLU A 55 5.56 9.34 -12.09
C GLU A 55 6.50 8.16 -11.79
N GLN A 56 7.31 8.29 -10.75
CA GLN A 56 8.17 7.21 -10.28
C GLN A 56 7.32 6.20 -9.47
N VAL A 57 6.81 5.17 -10.14
CA VAL A 57 6.03 4.12 -9.48
C VAL A 57 6.95 3.12 -8.77
N VAL A 58 6.84 3.03 -7.44
CA VAL A 58 7.49 1.99 -6.65
C VAL A 58 6.52 0.85 -6.44
N ARG A 59 6.81 -0.33 -7.02
CA ARG A 59 6.02 -1.54 -6.80
C ARG A 59 6.52 -2.23 -5.54
N ALA A 60 5.63 -2.42 -4.57
CA ALA A 60 5.91 -3.17 -3.35
C ALA A 60 5.01 -4.40 -3.28
N THR A 61 5.57 -5.51 -2.80
CA THR A 61 4.83 -6.74 -2.49
C THR A 61 4.64 -6.81 -0.98
N GLY A 62 3.41 -7.02 -0.52
CA GLY A 62 3.08 -7.19 0.88
C GLY A 62 2.23 -8.43 1.11
N SER A 63 2.25 -8.96 2.33
CA SER A 63 1.38 -10.05 2.76
C SER A 63 0.27 -9.52 3.66
N VAL A 64 -0.92 -10.11 3.53
CA VAL A 64 -2.05 -9.84 4.41
C VAL A 64 -2.07 -10.90 5.50
N ARG A 65 -2.30 -10.47 6.74
CA ARG A 65 -2.46 -11.33 7.91
C ARG A 65 -3.70 -10.91 8.68
N ALA A 66 -4.34 -11.87 9.35
CA ALA A 66 -5.46 -11.57 10.22
C ALA A 66 -5.05 -10.53 11.27
N VAL A 67 -5.89 -9.50 11.44
CA VAL A 67 -5.64 -8.44 12.44
C VAL A 67 -5.83 -8.98 13.86
N GLN A 68 -6.77 -9.92 14.02
CA GLN A 68 -7.11 -10.56 15.28
C GLN A 68 -7.28 -12.06 15.04
N GLY A 69 -6.68 -12.87 15.91
CA GLY A 69 -6.86 -14.32 15.94
C GLY A 69 -6.93 -14.76 17.39
N VAL A 70 -7.89 -15.63 17.71
CA VAL A 70 -8.09 -16.18 19.05
C VAL A 70 -8.19 -17.69 18.96
N THR A 71 -7.59 -18.38 19.94
CA THR A 71 -7.77 -19.82 20.13
C THR A 71 -8.87 -20.01 21.16
N ILE A 72 -9.95 -20.69 20.76
CA ILE A 72 -11.08 -21.00 21.64
C ILE A 72 -10.86 -22.40 22.23
N SER A 73 -10.98 -22.51 23.55
CA SER A 73 -10.86 -23.76 24.29
C SER A 73 -12.03 -23.89 25.26
N ALA A 74 -12.46 -25.13 25.53
CA ALA A 74 -13.45 -25.39 26.57
C ALA A 74 -12.86 -25.11 27.95
N GLU A 75 -13.64 -24.45 28.82
CA GLU A 75 -13.24 -24.14 30.20
C GLU A 75 -13.19 -25.38 31.08
N ILE A 76 -14.09 -26.33 30.82
CA ILE A 76 -14.19 -27.62 31.50
C ILE A 76 -13.99 -28.76 30.51
N GLY A 77 -13.39 -29.85 30.98
CA GLY A 77 -13.30 -31.08 30.20
C GLY A 77 -14.64 -31.82 30.19
N GLY A 78 -15.01 -32.38 29.05
CA GLY A 78 -16.27 -33.11 28.89
C GLY A 78 -16.35 -33.85 27.56
N ARG A 79 -17.40 -34.65 27.40
CA ARG A 79 -17.71 -35.31 26.13
C ARG A 79 -18.45 -34.32 25.23
N VAL A 80 -17.98 -34.15 24.00
CA VAL A 80 -18.69 -33.38 22.96
C VAL A 80 -19.84 -34.22 22.40
N VAL A 81 -21.05 -33.66 22.38
CA VAL A 81 -22.26 -34.27 21.85
C VAL A 81 -22.58 -33.72 20.46
N GLU A 82 -22.33 -32.43 20.24
CA GLU A 82 -22.61 -31.76 18.97
C GLU A 82 -21.51 -30.75 18.63
N ILE A 83 -21.21 -30.64 17.33
CA ILE A 83 -20.38 -29.58 16.75
C ILE A 83 -21.29 -28.81 15.78
N SER A 84 -21.49 -27.52 16.06
CA SER A 84 -22.48 -26.69 15.37
C SER A 84 -21.85 -25.69 14.39
N PHE A 85 -20.60 -25.94 13.95
CA PHE A 85 -19.91 -25.14 12.93
C PHE A 85 -19.22 -26.00 11.89
N GLU A 86 -19.02 -25.44 10.70
CA GLU A 86 -18.21 -26.02 9.64
C GLU A 86 -16.88 -25.28 9.50
N SER A 87 -15.84 -25.99 9.04
CA SER A 87 -14.52 -25.39 8.83
C SER A 87 -14.59 -24.27 7.78
N GLY A 88 -14.15 -23.07 8.15
CA GLY A 88 -14.17 -21.89 7.28
C GLY A 88 -15.50 -21.14 7.22
N SER A 89 -16.51 -21.58 7.98
CA SER A 89 -17.76 -20.84 8.14
C SER A 89 -17.55 -19.53 8.90
N GLN A 90 -18.42 -18.55 8.63
CA GLN A 90 -18.43 -17.28 9.35
C GLN A 90 -19.36 -17.40 10.56
N ILE A 91 -18.84 -17.05 11.74
CA ILE A 91 -19.55 -17.10 13.02
C ILE A 91 -19.61 -15.71 13.65
N ASN A 92 -20.62 -15.47 14.47
CA ASN A 92 -20.79 -14.24 15.24
C ASN A 92 -20.50 -14.48 16.72
N ALA A 93 -20.28 -13.38 17.45
CA ALA A 93 -20.09 -13.44 18.89
C ALA A 93 -21.37 -13.94 19.58
N GLY A 94 -21.23 -14.99 20.39
CA GLY A 94 -22.34 -15.62 21.11
C GLY A 94 -22.90 -16.87 20.42
N ASP A 95 -22.46 -17.19 19.21
CA ASP A 95 -22.89 -18.41 18.53
C ASP A 95 -22.33 -19.65 19.25
N VAL A 96 -23.17 -20.67 19.39
CA VAL A 96 -22.78 -21.95 19.98
C VAL A 96 -21.93 -22.71 18.96
N LEU A 97 -20.68 -23.00 19.32
CA LEU A 97 -19.77 -23.74 18.46
C LEU A 97 -19.79 -25.24 18.75
N LEU A 98 -19.90 -25.60 20.01
CA LEU A 98 -19.90 -26.99 20.46
C LEU A 98 -20.85 -27.15 21.64
N GLN A 99 -21.49 -28.29 21.72
CA GLN A 99 -22.30 -28.67 22.88
C GLN A 99 -21.68 -29.89 23.54
N MET A 100 -21.49 -29.80 24.86
CA MET A 100 -21.02 -30.91 25.67
C MET A 100 -22.19 -31.63 26.33
N ASP A 101 -21.94 -32.88 26.72
CA ASP A 101 -22.85 -33.65 27.56
C ASP A 101 -22.92 -32.97 28.93
N THR A 102 -24.14 -32.57 29.31
CA THR A 102 -24.45 -31.80 30.52
C THR A 102 -25.49 -32.50 31.39
N ALA A 103 -25.77 -33.79 31.14
CA ALA A 103 -26.84 -34.51 31.83
C ALA A 103 -26.65 -34.56 33.36
N THR A 104 -25.40 -34.60 33.84
CA THR A 104 -25.12 -34.63 35.29
C THR A 104 -25.30 -33.25 35.91
N GLU A 105 -24.84 -32.21 35.22
CA GLU A 105 -24.93 -30.81 35.59
C GLU A 105 -26.40 -30.36 35.63
N ASP A 106 -27.19 -30.76 34.65
CA ASP A 106 -28.64 -30.51 34.59
C ASP A 106 -29.37 -31.18 35.76
N ALA A 107 -29.01 -32.43 36.10
CA ALA A 107 -29.57 -33.13 37.24
C ALA A 107 -29.19 -32.45 38.57
N GLN A 108 -27.94 -32.02 38.71
CA GLN A 108 -27.48 -31.27 39.89
C GLN A 108 -28.19 -29.92 40.01
N LEU A 109 -28.34 -29.20 38.90
CA LEU A 109 -29.08 -27.94 38.84
C LEU A 109 -30.54 -28.15 39.27
N ALA A 110 -31.22 -29.17 38.74
CA ALA A 110 -32.59 -29.48 39.11
C ALA A 110 -32.73 -29.79 40.62
N SER A 111 -31.79 -30.57 41.19
CA SER A 111 -31.75 -30.88 42.62
C SER A 111 -31.52 -29.63 43.48
N ALA A 112 -30.58 -28.78 43.09
CA ALA A 112 -30.29 -27.53 43.80
C ALA A 112 -31.48 -26.56 43.75
N LEU A 113 -32.14 -26.44 42.60
CA LEU A 113 -33.34 -25.62 42.45
C LEU A 113 -34.50 -26.13 43.31
N ALA A 114 -34.70 -27.45 43.40
CA ALA A 114 -35.72 -28.04 44.25
C ALA A 114 -35.44 -27.77 45.75
N THR A 115 -34.19 -27.89 46.16
CA THR A 115 -33.75 -27.59 47.55
C THR A 115 -33.97 -26.11 47.88
N ALA A 116 -33.60 -25.20 46.97
CA ALA A 116 -33.82 -23.78 47.13
C ALA A 116 -35.31 -23.41 47.17
N ALA A 117 -36.15 -24.08 46.37
CA ALA A 117 -37.60 -23.89 46.39
C ALA A 117 -38.22 -24.34 47.72
N LEU A 118 -37.76 -25.47 48.26
CA LEU A 118 -38.19 -25.98 49.56
C LEU A 118 -37.82 -25.00 50.69
N ALA A 119 -36.57 -24.54 50.73
CA ALA A 119 -36.09 -23.58 51.72
C ALA A 119 -36.88 -22.26 51.67
N ARG A 120 -37.18 -21.75 50.46
CA ARG A 120 -38.02 -20.54 50.29
C ARG A 120 -39.44 -20.74 50.81
N SER A 121 -40.02 -21.92 50.58
CA SER A 121 -41.37 -22.26 51.08
C SER A 121 -41.39 -22.35 52.61
N GLU A 122 -40.36 -22.97 53.21
CA GLU A 122 -40.20 -23.04 54.66
C GLU A 122 -40.04 -21.65 55.27
N LEU A 123 -39.17 -20.81 54.71
CA LEU A 123 -39.01 -19.42 55.16
C LEU A 123 -40.33 -18.65 55.08
N ALA A 124 -41.06 -18.76 53.98
CA ALA A 124 -42.36 -18.11 53.83
C ALA A 124 -43.38 -18.59 54.88
N ARG A 125 -43.32 -19.86 55.26
CA ARG A 125 -44.15 -20.45 56.34
C ARG A 125 -43.73 -19.94 57.71
N ILE A 126 -42.44 -20.00 58.06
CA ILE A 126 -41.92 -19.56 59.35
C ILE A 126 -42.17 -18.06 59.55
N ARG A 127 -41.92 -17.24 58.51
CA ARG A 127 -42.23 -15.79 58.56
C ARG A 127 -43.71 -15.52 58.88
N LYS A 128 -44.64 -16.30 58.34
CA LYS A 128 -46.08 -16.20 58.67
C LYS A 128 -46.39 -16.68 60.09
N LEU A 129 -45.65 -17.66 60.62
CA LEU A 129 -45.84 -18.16 61.99
C LEU A 129 -45.31 -17.18 63.03
N VAL A 130 -44.14 -16.59 62.81
CA VAL A 130 -43.57 -15.53 63.66
C VAL A 130 -44.48 -14.30 63.67
N ALA A 131 -45.02 -13.88 62.52
CA ALA A 131 -46.00 -12.79 62.46
C ALA A 131 -47.28 -13.04 63.27
N ARG A 132 -47.59 -14.31 63.58
CA ARG A 132 -48.71 -14.73 64.44
C ARG A 132 -48.28 -15.06 65.88
N ASN A 133 -47.03 -14.79 66.25
CA ASN A 133 -46.43 -15.16 67.55
C ASN A 133 -46.47 -16.67 67.86
N VAL A 134 -46.38 -17.53 66.83
CA VAL A 134 -46.42 -18.99 66.96
C VAL A 134 -45.02 -19.63 66.94
N SER A 135 -44.01 -18.91 66.45
CA SER A 135 -42.63 -19.38 66.24
C SER A 135 -41.63 -18.32 66.73
N SER A 136 -40.38 -18.72 67.02
CA SER A 136 -39.34 -17.85 67.59
C SER A 136 -38.58 -17.05 66.52
N ALA A 137 -37.94 -15.95 66.93
CA ALA A 137 -37.04 -15.18 66.05
C ALA A 137 -35.83 -16.02 65.60
N ASP A 138 -35.31 -16.89 66.47
CA ASP A 138 -34.20 -17.79 66.15
C ASP A 138 -34.56 -18.76 65.00
N GLU A 139 -35.79 -19.27 64.95
CA GLU A 139 -36.26 -20.13 63.86
C GLU A 139 -36.38 -19.37 62.53
N LEU A 140 -36.76 -18.09 62.57
CA LEU A 140 -36.77 -17.24 61.38
C LEU A 140 -35.35 -17.00 60.86
N ASP A 141 -34.42 -16.68 61.75
CA ASP A 141 -33.01 -16.44 61.38
C ASP A 141 -32.37 -17.69 60.76
N GLN A 142 -32.67 -18.89 61.30
CA GLN A 142 -32.23 -20.16 60.72
C GLN A 142 -32.82 -20.40 59.32
N ALA A 143 -34.11 -20.12 59.15
CA ALA A 143 -34.77 -20.26 57.85
C ALA A 143 -34.24 -19.26 56.81
N GLU A 144 -33.91 -18.03 57.24
CA GLU A 144 -33.31 -17.02 56.37
C GLU A 144 -31.88 -17.41 55.97
N ALA A 145 -31.11 -18.05 56.87
CA ALA A 145 -29.79 -18.57 56.55
C ALA A 145 -29.80 -19.70 55.52
N GLN A 146 -30.84 -20.54 55.48
CA GLN A 146 -30.97 -21.65 54.52
C GLN A 146 -31.37 -21.23 53.10
N VAL A 147 -31.90 -20.02 52.91
CA VAL A 147 -32.26 -19.48 51.59
C VAL A 147 -31.12 -18.69 50.95
N LYS A 148 -30.12 -18.32 51.74
CA LYS A 148 -28.99 -17.47 51.35
C LYS A 148 -27.86 -18.30 50.75
#